data_AF-A0A7V7UUT8-F1
#
_entry.id   AF-A0A7V7UUT8-F1
#
_cell.length_a   1.000
_cell.length_b   1.000
_cell.length_c   1.000
_cell.angle_alpha   90.00
_cell.angle_beta   90.00
_cell.angle_gamma   90.00
#
_symmetry.space_group_name_H-M   'P 1'
#
loop_
_entity.id
_entity.type
_entity.pdbx_description
1 polymer ?
#
loop_
_entity_poly.entity_id
_entity_poly.type
_entity_poly.pdbx_seq_one_letter_code
_entity_poly.pdbx_strand_id
1 'polypeptide(L)'
;MVKKKKYIIGLGGLVFLLAAIAYWYFFTEPSSLPADEQLVKEINSFHLQADAAVIQDTIFVDNRNVLAPFISNKENYGLSFWTWHNKKWMLNSVHTKGNPVLWKIDPNDPSSYRFVWNIHPDDQLGFIDLFLIRDRGYHMTDGIEFYDPKVQMKETVSLEDESYGLMELPREWKVFMDAFIEVEMARQPTIMSSFYSEMYMYFGWIAYDEDREEADPELSFGGSGSSGGIELEHIRSLQKQDIEVPID
;
A
#
# COMPACT_ATOMS: atom_id res chain seq x y z
N MET A 1 -25.80 -39.42 39.54
CA MET A 1 -25.41 -39.18 38.12
C MET A 1 -26.14 -38.02 37.44
N VAL A 2 -27.43 -37.75 37.73
CA VAL A 2 -28.22 -36.70 37.05
C VAL A 2 -27.68 -35.26 37.22
N LYS A 3 -27.16 -34.92 38.42
CA LYS A 3 -26.58 -33.58 38.67
C LYS A 3 -25.35 -33.29 37.80
N LYS A 4 -24.44 -34.26 37.62
CA LYS A 4 -23.24 -34.11 36.75
C LYS A 4 -23.61 -33.92 35.28
N LYS A 5 -24.65 -34.59 34.78
CA LYS A 5 -25.17 -34.39 33.41
C LYS A 5 -25.70 -32.97 33.16
N LYS A 6 -26.38 -32.35 34.14
CA LYS A 6 -26.87 -30.97 34.02
C LYS A 6 -25.74 -29.93 33.97
N TYR A 7 -24.65 -30.14 34.72
CA TYR A 7 -23.47 -29.28 34.65
C TYR A 7 -22.72 -29.41 33.31
N ILE A 8 -22.62 -30.61 32.76
CA ILE A 8 -21.98 -30.84 31.44
C ILE A 8 -22.81 -30.18 30.32
N ILE A 9 -24.15 -30.27 30.37
CA ILE A 9 -25.03 -29.60 29.40
C ILE A 9 -24.96 -28.08 29.55
N GLY A 10 -24.95 -27.55 30.79
CA GLY A 10 -24.80 -26.12 31.04
C GLY A 10 -23.45 -25.57 30.58
N LEU A 11 -22.37 -26.31 30.81
CA LEU A 11 -21.03 -25.95 30.34
C LEU A 11 -20.93 -26.01 28.81
N GLY A 12 -21.52 -27.04 28.18
CA GLY A 12 -21.59 -27.13 26.72
C GLY A 12 -22.37 -25.96 26.10
N GLY A 13 -23.49 -25.57 26.70
CA GLY A 13 -24.26 -24.40 26.28
C GLY A 13 -23.48 -23.09 26.44
N LEU A 14 -22.73 -22.92 27.53
CA LEU A 14 -21.88 -21.75 27.73
C LEU A 14 -20.75 -21.67 26.71
N VAL A 15 -20.06 -22.78 26.44
CA VAL A 15 -19.00 -22.85 25.42
C VAL A 15 -19.56 -22.54 24.04
N PHE A 16 -20.72 -23.09 23.69
CA PHE A 16 -21.39 -22.77 22.42
C PHE A 16 -21.75 -21.29 22.31
N LEU A 17 -22.28 -20.70 23.38
CA LEU A 17 -22.64 -19.28 23.41
C LEU A 17 -21.41 -18.38 23.28
N LEU A 18 -20.30 -18.71 23.97
CA LEU A 18 -19.04 -17.99 23.83
C LEU A 18 -18.45 -18.13 22.42
N ALA A 19 -18.52 -19.31 21.81
CA ALA A 19 -18.09 -19.54 20.44
C ALA A 19 -18.95 -18.74 19.44
N ALA A 20 -20.27 -18.66 19.65
CA ALA A 20 -21.17 -17.87 18.83
C ALA A 20 -20.89 -16.36 18.97
N ILE A 21 -20.63 -15.86 20.18
CA ILE A 21 -20.25 -14.46 20.41
C ILE A 21 -18.90 -14.16 19.77
N ALA A 22 -17.91 -15.04 19.92
CA ALA A 22 -16.61 -14.88 19.28
C ALA A 22 -16.75 -14.89 17.76
N TYR A 23 -17.50 -15.84 17.19
CA TYR A 23 -17.76 -15.89 15.76
C TYR A 23 -18.42 -14.61 15.26
N TRP A 24 -19.48 -14.16 15.92
CA TRP A 24 -20.16 -12.91 15.57
C TRP A 24 -19.23 -11.69 15.73
N TYR A 25 -18.32 -11.67 16.70
CA TYR A 25 -17.39 -10.56 16.88
C TYR A 25 -16.34 -10.49 15.75
N PHE A 26 -15.73 -11.61 15.38
CA PHE A 26 -14.62 -11.66 14.41
C PHE A 26 -15.04 -11.76 12.94
N PHE A 27 -16.18 -12.42 12.65
CA PHE A 27 -16.60 -12.73 11.27
C PHE A 27 -17.74 -11.86 10.74
N THR A 28 -18.03 -10.72 11.38
CA THR A 28 -19.00 -9.76 10.81
C THR A 28 -18.44 -9.16 9.52
N GLU A 29 -19.24 -9.23 8.46
CA GLU A 29 -18.93 -8.59 7.18
C GLU A 29 -18.88 -7.06 7.30
N PRO A 30 -18.08 -6.39 6.46
CA PRO A 30 -18.04 -4.94 6.37
C PRO A 30 -19.41 -4.33 6.13
N SER A 31 -19.76 -3.30 6.91
CA SER A 31 -20.92 -2.47 6.58
C SER A 31 -20.59 -1.56 5.41
N SER A 32 -21.61 -0.89 4.85
CA SER A 32 -21.38 0.22 3.93
C SER A 32 -20.42 1.24 4.55
N LEU A 33 -19.57 1.82 3.70
CA LEU A 33 -18.70 2.93 4.09
C LEU A 33 -19.56 4.13 4.55
N PRO A 34 -19.11 4.96 5.50
CA PRO A 34 -19.77 6.21 5.82
C PRO A 34 -19.91 7.13 4.58
N ALA A 35 -20.87 8.04 4.63
CA ALA A 35 -21.04 9.05 3.58
C ALA A 35 -19.86 10.03 3.55
N ASP A 36 -19.61 10.65 2.40
CA ASP A 36 -18.48 11.55 2.14
C ASP A 36 -18.33 12.66 3.18
N GLU A 37 -19.45 13.27 3.62
CA GLU A 37 -19.46 14.30 4.66
C GLU A 37 -18.82 13.80 5.98
N GLN A 38 -19.10 12.55 6.33
CA GLN A 38 -18.54 11.91 7.51
C GLN A 38 -17.07 11.51 7.28
N LEU A 39 -16.70 11.05 6.07
CA LEU A 39 -15.31 10.77 5.71
C LEU A 39 -14.44 12.05 5.83
N VAL A 40 -14.89 13.16 5.25
CA VAL A 40 -14.23 14.47 5.36
C VAL A 40 -14.04 14.88 6.82
N LYS A 41 -15.09 14.76 7.63
CA LYS A 41 -15.03 15.10 9.06
C LYS A 41 -14.01 14.25 9.80
N GLU A 42 -13.95 12.95 9.53
CA GLU A 42 -13.00 12.03 10.16
C GLU A 42 -11.57 12.29 9.69
N ILE A 43 -11.34 12.56 8.40
CA ILE A 43 -10.03 12.98 7.85
C ILE A 43 -9.51 14.22 8.59
N ASN A 44 -10.34 15.26 8.67
CA ASN A 44 -9.95 16.51 9.32
C ASN A 44 -9.79 16.37 10.84
N SER A 45 -10.51 15.44 11.46
CA SER A 45 -10.34 15.13 12.89
C SER A 45 -9.06 14.35 13.17
N PHE A 46 -8.66 13.47 12.25
CA PHE A 46 -7.46 12.63 12.35
C PHE A 46 -6.19 13.42 12.03
N HIS A 47 -6.20 14.21 10.95
CA HIS A 47 -5.07 15.03 10.52
C HIS A 47 -5.53 16.43 10.11
N LEU A 48 -5.44 17.39 11.04
CA LEU A 48 -5.94 18.76 10.84
C LEU A 48 -5.32 19.48 9.63
N GLN A 49 -4.10 19.10 9.22
CA GLN A 49 -3.42 19.71 8.07
C GLN A 49 -3.96 19.20 6.73
N ALA A 50 -4.75 18.12 6.72
CA ALA A 50 -5.38 17.61 5.51
C ALA A 50 -6.39 18.60 4.91
N ASP A 51 -7.15 19.29 5.77
CA ASP A 51 -8.11 20.32 5.37
C ASP A 51 -9.01 19.83 4.21
N ALA A 52 -9.41 18.56 4.26
CA ALA A 52 -10.20 17.89 3.25
C ALA A 52 -11.54 18.62 3.06
N ALA A 53 -11.92 18.81 1.80
CA ALA A 53 -13.15 19.49 1.42
C ALA A 53 -14.10 18.54 0.69
N VAL A 54 -13.56 17.77 -0.26
CA VAL A 54 -14.35 16.91 -1.16
C VAL A 54 -13.67 15.55 -1.29
N ILE A 55 -14.44 14.47 -1.15
CA ILE A 55 -14.00 13.13 -1.54
C ILE A 55 -14.22 13.00 -3.05
N GLN A 56 -13.18 12.58 -3.78
CA GLN A 56 -13.27 12.41 -5.24
C GLN A 56 -13.95 11.10 -5.60
N ASP A 57 -13.58 10.02 -4.89
CA ASP A 57 -14.11 8.68 -5.12
C ASP A 57 -13.90 7.79 -3.89
N THR A 58 -14.57 6.64 -3.90
CA THR A 58 -14.42 5.56 -2.93
C THR A 58 -14.03 4.27 -3.66
N ILE A 59 -12.76 3.91 -3.58
CA ILE A 59 -12.21 2.74 -4.26
C ILE A 59 -12.05 1.61 -3.25
N PHE A 60 -12.87 0.57 -3.40
CA PHE A 60 -12.72 -0.67 -2.64
C PHE A 60 -11.54 -1.47 -3.21
N VAL A 61 -10.46 -1.54 -2.45
CA VAL A 61 -9.28 -2.33 -2.81
C VAL A 61 -9.53 -3.81 -2.57
N ASP A 62 -10.24 -4.11 -1.49
CA ASP A 62 -10.84 -5.40 -1.21
C ASP A 62 -12.11 -5.17 -0.35
N ASN A 63 -12.67 -6.24 0.23
CA ASN A 63 -13.87 -6.12 1.06
C ASN A 63 -13.65 -5.25 2.31
N ARG A 64 -12.43 -5.19 2.84
CA ARG A 64 -12.06 -4.58 4.13
C ARG A 64 -11.16 -3.36 3.99
N ASN A 65 -10.69 -3.01 2.80
CA ASN A 65 -9.76 -1.91 2.58
C ASN A 65 -10.30 -0.96 1.51
N VAL A 66 -10.31 0.33 1.83
CA VAL A 66 -10.83 1.39 0.96
C VAL A 66 -9.81 2.51 0.85
N LEU A 67 -9.59 2.96 -0.38
CA LEU A 67 -8.89 4.19 -0.70
C LEU A 67 -9.93 5.27 -1.00
N ALA A 68 -9.81 6.43 -0.38
CA ALA A 68 -10.64 7.59 -0.69
C ALA A 68 -9.73 8.80 -1.00
N PRO A 69 -9.44 9.07 -2.29
CA PRO A 69 -8.78 10.29 -2.72
C PRO A 69 -9.65 11.51 -2.39
N PHE A 70 -9.04 12.62 -2.00
CA PHE A 70 -9.75 13.83 -1.63
C PHE A 70 -9.04 15.09 -2.12
N ILE A 71 -9.81 16.16 -2.28
CA ILE A 71 -9.31 17.51 -2.55
C ILE A 71 -9.51 18.35 -1.30
N SER A 72 -8.44 19.03 -0.88
CA SER A 72 -8.47 19.96 0.27
C SER A 72 -9.02 21.33 -0.11
N ASN A 73 -9.38 22.16 0.88
CA ASN A 73 -9.80 23.55 0.66
C ASN A 73 -8.70 24.42 0.01
N LYS A 74 -7.45 23.95 0.03
CA LYS A 74 -6.30 24.59 -0.62
C LYS A 74 -5.93 23.91 -1.95
N GLU A 75 -6.85 23.16 -2.53
CA GLU A 75 -6.70 22.48 -3.81
C GLU A 75 -5.56 21.44 -3.85
N ASN A 76 -5.05 21.01 -2.69
CA ASN A 76 -4.14 19.85 -2.64
C ASN A 76 -4.92 18.55 -2.83
N TYR A 77 -4.36 17.66 -3.63
CA TYR A 77 -4.87 16.33 -3.92
C TYR A 77 -4.24 15.33 -2.96
N GLY A 78 -5.03 14.81 -2.03
CA GLY A 78 -4.60 13.93 -0.95
C GLY A 78 -5.19 12.53 -1.04
N LEU A 79 -4.73 11.65 -0.16
CA LEU A 79 -5.16 10.26 -0.07
C LEU A 79 -5.56 9.92 1.36
N SER A 80 -6.67 9.20 1.53
CA SER A 80 -7.08 8.64 2.81
C SER A 80 -7.29 7.14 2.72
N PHE A 81 -6.84 6.41 3.74
CA PHE A 81 -6.77 4.95 3.75
C PHE A 81 -7.60 4.40 4.90
N TRP A 82 -8.52 3.52 4.57
CA TRP A 82 -9.55 3.04 5.49
C TRP A 82 -9.53 1.53 5.56
N THR A 83 -9.63 0.98 6.77
CA THR A 83 -9.77 -0.47 6.96
C THR A 83 -10.98 -0.78 7.85
N TRP A 84 -11.72 -1.82 7.48
CA TRP A 84 -12.77 -2.38 8.30
C TRP A 84 -12.19 -3.24 9.41
N HIS A 85 -12.31 -2.74 10.64
CA HIS A 85 -11.82 -3.43 11.83
C HIS A 85 -12.78 -3.23 13.01
N ASN A 86 -12.98 -4.27 13.82
CA ASN A 86 -13.88 -4.24 14.98
C ASN A 86 -15.27 -3.65 14.66
N LYS A 87 -15.83 -4.03 13.51
CA LYS A 87 -17.18 -3.65 13.04
C LYS A 87 -17.37 -2.16 12.70
N LYS A 88 -16.28 -1.46 12.41
CA LYS A 88 -16.33 -0.08 11.91
C LYS A 88 -15.23 0.14 10.89
N TRP A 89 -15.48 1.07 9.97
CA TRP A 89 -14.43 1.64 9.15
C TRP A 89 -13.56 2.51 10.04
N MET A 90 -12.25 2.33 9.95
CA MET A 90 -11.27 3.12 10.66
C MET A 90 -10.38 3.81 9.65
N LEU A 91 -10.26 5.13 9.77
CA LEU A 91 -9.24 5.88 9.08
C LEU A 91 -7.88 5.55 9.69
N ASN A 92 -7.00 4.98 8.87
CA ASN A 92 -5.69 4.52 9.28
C ASN A 92 -4.57 5.42 8.78
N SER A 93 -4.72 6.08 7.63
CA SER A 93 -3.71 7.02 7.16
C SER A 93 -4.32 8.14 6.34
N VAL A 94 -3.68 9.30 6.40
CA VAL A 94 -4.00 10.47 5.58
C VAL A 94 -2.70 11.06 5.05
N HIS A 95 -2.61 11.24 3.74
CA HIS A 95 -1.55 11.97 3.06
C HIS A 95 -2.16 13.23 2.43
N THR A 96 -1.51 14.38 2.65
CA THR A 96 -2.01 15.69 2.19
C THR A 96 -1.63 16.03 0.74
N LYS A 97 -0.82 15.16 0.14
CA LYS A 97 -0.39 15.19 -1.26
C LYS A 97 -0.46 13.76 -1.79
N GLY A 98 -0.57 13.61 -3.11
CA GLY A 98 -0.85 12.31 -3.73
C GLY A 98 0.26 11.80 -4.64
N ASN A 99 1.52 12.11 -4.33
CA ASN A 99 2.64 11.41 -4.94
C ASN A 99 2.42 9.88 -4.84
N PRO A 100 2.88 9.11 -5.84
CA PRO A 100 2.79 7.66 -5.80
C PRO A 100 3.36 7.10 -4.49
N VAL A 101 2.65 6.13 -3.91
CA VAL A 101 3.10 5.31 -2.78
C VAL A 101 2.67 3.87 -2.99
N LEU A 102 3.35 2.94 -2.31
CA LEU A 102 2.98 1.53 -2.31
C LEU A 102 2.24 1.19 -1.02
N TRP A 103 0.99 0.79 -1.13
CA TRP A 103 0.21 0.26 -0.03
C TRP A 103 0.36 -1.26 0.05
N LYS A 104 1.02 -1.73 1.12
CA LYS A 104 1.16 -3.15 1.44
C LYS A 104 0.04 -3.58 2.38
N ILE A 105 -1.05 -4.12 1.82
CA ILE A 105 -2.23 -4.52 2.61
C ILE A 105 -1.87 -5.69 3.54
N ASP A 106 -1.19 -6.70 3.01
CA ASP A 106 -0.49 -7.73 3.78
C ASP A 106 1.00 -7.69 3.39
N PRO A 107 1.87 -7.17 4.28
CA PRO A 107 3.31 -7.07 4.02
C PRO A 107 4.00 -8.39 3.65
N ASN A 108 3.41 -9.54 3.97
CA ASN A 108 4.00 -10.85 3.67
C ASN A 108 3.51 -11.44 2.34
N ASP A 109 2.58 -10.77 1.66
CA ASP A 109 2.01 -11.21 0.38
C ASP A 109 2.12 -10.09 -0.67
N PRO A 110 3.12 -10.15 -1.58
CA PRO A 110 3.27 -9.18 -2.66
C PRO A 110 2.03 -9.06 -3.57
N SER A 111 1.17 -10.07 -3.62
CA SER A 111 -0.08 -10.00 -4.39
C SER A 111 -1.11 -9.03 -3.80
N SER A 112 -0.95 -8.66 -2.52
CA SER A 112 -1.77 -7.68 -1.82
C SER A 112 -1.28 -6.23 -2.02
N TYR A 113 -0.10 -6.04 -2.60
CA TYR A 113 0.50 -4.71 -2.72
C TYR A 113 -0.16 -3.91 -3.84
N ARG A 114 -0.33 -2.61 -3.63
CA ARG A 114 -0.96 -1.70 -4.59
C ARG A 114 -0.19 -0.39 -4.70
N PHE A 115 0.09 0.06 -5.91
CA PHE A 115 0.45 1.45 -6.14
C PHE A 115 -0.79 2.32 -6.06
N VAL A 116 -0.69 3.45 -5.39
CA VAL A 116 -1.75 4.45 -5.29
C VAL A 116 -1.19 5.84 -5.50
N TRP A 117 -1.99 6.71 -6.12
CA TRP A 117 -1.63 8.11 -6.35
C TRP A 117 -2.89 8.99 -6.42
N ASN A 118 -2.68 10.28 -6.23
CA ASN A 118 -3.65 11.35 -6.49
C ASN A 118 -2.89 12.63 -6.92
N ILE A 119 -2.52 12.67 -8.18
CA ILE A 119 -1.71 13.70 -8.83
C ILE A 119 -2.53 14.98 -9.01
N HIS A 120 -1.92 16.11 -8.69
CA HIS A 120 -2.49 17.42 -8.96
C HIS A 120 -2.53 17.68 -10.48
N PRO A 121 -3.68 18.05 -11.07
CA PRO A 121 -3.82 18.21 -12.53
C PRO A 121 -2.89 19.28 -13.10
N ASP A 122 -2.58 20.34 -12.34
CA ASP A 122 -1.63 21.37 -12.77
C ASP A 122 -0.16 20.89 -12.87
N ASP A 123 0.18 19.68 -12.38
CA ASP A 123 1.48 19.07 -12.67
C ASP A 123 1.56 18.55 -14.12
N GLN A 124 0.44 18.49 -14.86
CA GLN A 124 0.38 18.17 -16.30
C GLN A 124 1.08 16.87 -16.69
N LEU A 125 1.00 15.85 -15.82
CA LEU A 125 1.58 14.55 -16.08
C LEU A 125 0.73 13.73 -17.05
N GLY A 126 1.34 13.21 -18.11
CA GLY A 126 0.72 12.24 -19.01
C GLY A 126 0.98 10.79 -18.59
N PHE A 127 2.16 10.50 -18.03
CA PHE A 127 2.57 9.13 -17.69
C PHE A 127 3.37 9.07 -16.39
N ILE A 128 3.30 7.90 -15.74
CA ILE A 128 4.19 7.50 -14.65
C ILE A 128 4.85 6.18 -15.04
N ASP A 129 6.18 6.14 -15.08
CA ASP A 129 6.88 4.87 -15.08
C ASP A 129 7.14 4.45 -13.64
N LEU A 130 6.65 3.27 -13.26
CA LEU A 130 6.91 2.61 -11.99
C LEU A 130 8.02 1.58 -12.17
N PHE A 131 8.87 1.44 -11.16
CA PHE A 131 10.00 0.53 -11.18
C PHE A 131 10.06 -0.34 -9.93
N LEU A 132 10.43 -1.61 -10.10
CA LEU A 132 11.00 -2.45 -9.06
C LEU A 132 12.49 -2.63 -9.37
N ILE A 133 13.33 -2.20 -8.43
CA ILE A 133 14.79 -2.20 -8.58
C ILE A 133 15.42 -3.03 -7.48
N ARG A 134 16.27 -3.97 -7.88
CA ARG A 134 17.26 -4.63 -7.02
C ARG A 134 18.63 -4.10 -7.40
N ASP A 135 19.32 -3.43 -6.50
CA ASP A 135 20.67 -2.93 -6.80
C ASP A 135 21.68 -4.07 -6.94
N ARG A 136 22.76 -3.78 -7.68
CA ARG A 136 23.90 -4.69 -7.78
C ARG A 136 24.60 -4.81 -6.42
N GLY A 137 25.07 -6.01 -6.11
CA GLY A 137 25.81 -6.30 -4.90
C GLY A 137 27.12 -7.01 -5.21
N TYR A 138 28.11 -6.79 -4.37
CA TYR A 138 29.34 -7.58 -4.37
C TYR A 138 29.73 -7.87 -2.93
N HIS A 139 29.96 -9.15 -2.62
CA HIS A 139 30.39 -9.57 -1.29
C HIS A 139 31.37 -10.72 -1.37
N MET A 140 32.21 -10.87 -0.33
CA MET A 140 33.21 -11.92 -0.24
C MET A 140 33.08 -12.63 1.10
N THR A 141 32.96 -13.96 1.07
CA THR A 141 32.88 -14.81 2.27
C THR A 141 33.89 -15.94 2.13
N ASP A 142 34.78 -16.10 3.11
CA ASP A 142 35.85 -17.11 3.11
C ASP A 142 36.72 -17.12 1.84
N GLY A 143 36.93 -15.94 1.24
CA GLY A 143 37.69 -15.79 0.01
C GLY A 143 36.95 -16.18 -1.27
N ILE A 144 35.66 -16.51 -1.19
CA ILE A 144 34.77 -16.72 -2.34
C ILE A 144 34.04 -15.41 -2.64
N GLU A 145 34.19 -14.94 -3.87
CA GLU A 145 33.54 -13.73 -4.39
C GLU A 145 32.14 -14.05 -4.90
N PHE A 146 31.17 -13.23 -4.53
CA PHE A 146 29.78 -13.32 -4.96
C PHE A 146 29.36 -11.98 -5.57
N TYR A 147 28.74 -12.04 -6.74
CA TYR A 147 28.19 -10.89 -7.44
C TYR A 147 26.69 -11.05 -7.63
N ASP A 148 25.95 -10.04 -7.23
CA ASP A 148 24.51 -9.92 -7.41
C ASP A 148 24.25 -8.90 -8.53
N PRO A 149 23.68 -9.31 -9.68
CA PRO A 149 23.37 -8.38 -10.76
C PRO A 149 22.22 -7.45 -10.40
N LYS A 150 22.20 -6.25 -11.00
CA LYS A 150 21.03 -5.35 -10.92
C LYS A 150 19.85 -5.99 -11.64
N VAL A 151 18.67 -5.86 -11.06
CA VAL A 151 17.39 -6.16 -11.71
C VAL A 151 16.59 -4.87 -11.73
N GLN A 152 16.02 -4.55 -12.88
CA GLN A 152 15.16 -3.39 -13.06
C GLN A 152 13.97 -3.81 -13.92
N MET A 153 12.78 -3.78 -13.34
CA MET A 153 11.54 -4.05 -14.05
C MET A 153 10.72 -2.77 -14.07
N LYS A 154 10.13 -2.47 -15.23
CA LYS A 154 9.40 -1.23 -15.49
C LYS A 154 7.97 -1.52 -15.89
N GLU A 155 7.06 -0.70 -15.41
CA GLU A 155 5.67 -0.66 -15.81
C GLU A 155 5.27 0.79 -16.07
N THR A 156 4.55 1.05 -17.16
CA THR A 156 4.17 2.40 -17.56
C THR A 156 2.67 2.57 -17.36
N VAL A 157 2.29 3.57 -16.57
CA VAL A 157 0.90 3.97 -16.34
C VAL A 157 0.60 5.23 -17.13
N SER A 158 -0.51 5.22 -17.87
CA SER A 158 -1.09 6.43 -18.48
C SER A 158 -2.02 7.06 -17.45
N LEU A 159 -1.87 8.36 -17.20
CA LEU A 159 -2.76 9.09 -16.29
C LEU A 159 -4.02 9.60 -16.98
N GLU A 160 -3.98 9.78 -18.32
CA GLU A 160 -5.08 10.36 -19.08
C GLU A 160 -5.60 11.65 -18.39
N ASP A 161 -6.91 11.79 -18.21
CA ASP A 161 -7.53 12.93 -17.52
C ASP A 161 -7.82 12.64 -16.02
N GLU A 162 -7.35 11.50 -15.49
CA GLU A 162 -7.68 11.04 -14.14
C GLU A 162 -6.59 11.44 -13.13
N SER A 163 -6.98 12.16 -12.08
CA SER A 163 -6.02 12.62 -11.07
C SER A 163 -5.54 11.49 -10.16
N TYR A 164 -6.39 10.47 -9.92
CA TYR A 164 -6.12 9.42 -8.96
C TYR A 164 -6.08 8.04 -9.62
N GLY A 165 -5.43 7.10 -8.96
CA GLY A 165 -5.42 5.73 -9.44
C GLY A 165 -4.91 4.72 -8.44
N LEU A 166 -5.18 3.46 -8.78
CA LEU A 166 -4.82 2.27 -8.03
C LEU A 166 -4.35 1.22 -9.03
N MET A 167 -3.18 0.65 -8.80
CA MET A 167 -2.63 -0.40 -9.65
C MET A 167 -2.08 -1.56 -8.83
N GLU A 168 -2.40 -2.79 -9.22
CA GLU A 168 -1.76 -3.98 -8.65
C GLU A 168 -0.33 -4.14 -9.16
N LEU A 169 0.52 -4.79 -8.37
CA LEU A 169 1.83 -5.17 -8.88
C LEU A 169 1.69 -6.04 -10.15
N PRO A 170 2.48 -5.75 -11.21
CA PRO A 170 2.58 -6.60 -12.37
C PRO A 170 2.88 -8.04 -11.98
N ARG A 171 2.31 -9.01 -12.70
CA ARG A 171 2.47 -10.43 -12.39
C ARG A 171 3.93 -10.85 -12.32
N GLU A 172 4.75 -10.35 -13.23
CA GLU A 172 6.18 -10.67 -13.31
C GLU A 172 6.94 -10.20 -12.08
N TRP A 173 6.57 -9.03 -11.54
CA TRP A 173 7.19 -8.49 -10.33
C TRP A 173 6.83 -9.35 -9.11
N LYS A 174 5.57 -9.76 -8.99
CA LYS A 174 5.11 -10.68 -7.93
C LYS A 174 5.89 -11.99 -7.97
N VAL A 175 5.99 -12.61 -9.14
CA VAL A 175 6.74 -13.86 -9.33
C VAL A 175 8.23 -13.69 -8.98
N PHE A 176 8.83 -12.57 -9.38
CA PHE A 176 10.22 -12.26 -9.04
C PHE A 176 10.42 -12.08 -7.53
N MET A 177 9.54 -11.31 -6.89
CA MET A 177 9.58 -11.08 -5.44
C MET A 177 9.37 -12.37 -4.66
N ASP A 178 8.39 -13.20 -5.03
CA ASP A 178 8.12 -14.48 -4.38
C ASP A 178 9.34 -15.41 -4.47
N ALA A 179 9.92 -15.55 -5.67
CA ALA A 179 11.12 -16.36 -5.87
C ALA A 179 12.32 -15.84 -5.07
N PHE A 180 12.47 -14.52 -4.96
CA PHE A 180 13.53 -13.89 -4.16
C PHE A 180 13.32 -14.15 -2.67
N ILE A 181 12.09 -13.97 -2.17
CA ILE A 181 11.70 -14.22 -0.78
C ILE A 181 11.95 -15.70 -0.42
N GLU A 182 11.55 -16.65 -1.27
CA GLU A 182 11.80 -18.08 -1.05
C GLU A 182 13.29 -18.41 -0.91
N VAL A 183 14.13 -17.85 -1.79
CA VAL A 183 15.59 -18.09 -1.77
C VAL A 183 16.23 -17.46 -0.53
N GLU A 184 15.87 -16.23 -0.18
CA GLU A 184 16.41 -15.56 1.01
C GLU A 184 15.97 -16.24 2.31
N MET A 185 14.71 -16.67 2.41
CA MET A 185 14.23 -17.47 3.54
C MET A 185 14.97 -18.81 3.67
N ALA A 186 15.31 -19.46 2.56
CA ALA A 186 16.08 -20.69 2.56
C ALA A 186 17.54 -20.48 3.04
N ARG A 187 18.11 -19.29 2.79
CA ARG A 187 19.46 -18.91 3.23
C ARG A 187 19.50 -18.52 4.71
N GLN A 188 18.45 -17.89 5.24
CA GLN A 188 18.38 -17.47 6.64
C GLN A 188 16.96 -17.68 7.22
N PRO A 189 16.68 -18.83 7.88
CA PRO A 189 15.35 -19.17 8.39
C PRO A 189 15.02 -18.48 9.73
N THR A 190 15.28 -17.18 9.84
CA THR A 190 14.96 -16.39 11.04
C THR A 190 13.78 -15.44 10.79
N ILE A 191 13.11 -15.04 11.87
CA ILE A 191 11.90 -14.18 11.90
C ILE A 191 12.17 -12.76 11.31
N MET A 192 13.41 -12.44 10.93
CA MET A 192 13.82 -11.19 10.28
C MET A 192 13.85 -11.26 8.74
N SER A 193 13.47 -12.38 8.10
CA SER A 193 13.58 -12.54 6.64
C SER A 193 12.82 -11.49 5.82
N SER A 194 11.68 -10.98 6.31
CA SER A 194 10.93 -9.90 5.64
C SER A 194 11.72 -8.58 5.60
N PHE A 195 12.39 -8.22 6.70
CA PHE A 195 13.24 -7.02 6.80
C PHE A 195 14.43 -7.05 5.82
N TYR A 196 14.97 -8.22 5.49
CA TYR A 196 16.10 -8.32 4.56
C TYR A 196 15.67 -8.18 3.10
N SER A 197 14.44 -8.57 2.73
CA SER A 197 13.94 -8.37 1.36
C SER A 197 13.84 -6.88 0.98
N GLU A 198 13.47 -6.04 1.95
CA GLU A 198 13.43 -4.56 1.81
C GLU A 198 14.82 -3.92 1.73
N MET A 199 15.87 -4.61 2.23
CA MET A 199 17.24 -4.09 2.15
C MET A 199 17.85 -4.20 0.75
N TYR A 200 17.32 -5.08 -0.10
CA TYR A 200 17.92 -5.37 -1.41
C TYR A 200 17.07 -4.91 -2.60
N MET A 201 15.78 -4.66 -2.39
CA MET A 201 14.86 -4.20 -3.43
C MET A 201 14.12 -2.96 -2.97
N TYR A 202 13.87 -2.03 -3.88
CA TYR A 202 13.04 -0.86 -3.64
C TYR A 202 12.18 -0.54 -4.86
N PHE A 203 11.11 0.19 -4.60
CA PHE A 203 10.28 0.74 -5.65
C PHE A 203 10.67 2.18 -5.96
N GLY A 204 10.60 2.55 -7.23
CA GLY A 204 10.82 3.92 -7.67
C GLY A 204 9.87 4.31 -8.79
N TRP A 205 9.88 5.58 -9.14
CA TRP A 205 9.03 6.11 -10.19
C TRP A 205 9.66 7.31 -10.89
N ILE A 206 9.28 7.52 -12.15
CA ILE A 206 9.62 8.70 -12.95
C ILE A 206 8.32 9.26 -13.53
N ALA A 207 8.13 10.56 -13.41
CA ALA A 207 6.98 11.28 -13.97
C ALA A 207 7.30 11.80 -15.37
N TYR A 208 6.32 11.76 -16.26
CA TYR A 208 6.43 12.30 -17.61
C TYR A 208 5.21 13.12 -18.00
N ASP A 209 5.42 14.14 -18.82
CA ASP A 209 4.36 14.87 -19.51
C ASP A 209 3.76 14.04 -20.69
N GLU A 210 2.81 14.63 -21.40
CA GLU A 210 2.17 14.01 -22.58
C GLU A 210 3.17 13.69 -23.71
N ASP A 211 4.25 14.47 -23.83
CA ASP A 211 5.29 14.34 -24.85
C ASP A 211 6.39 13.33 -24.48
N ARG A 212 6.26 12.65 -23.33
CA ARG A 212 7.24 11.70 -22.76
C ARG A 212 8.55 12.35 -22.31
N GLU A 213 8.53 13.63 -22.00
CA GLU A 213 9.63 14.31 -21.32
C GLU A 213 9.49 14.22 -19.81
N GLU A 214 10.64 14.13 -19.11
CA GLU A 214 10.65 14.01 -17.65
C GLU A 214 10.10 15.29 -17.03
N ALA A 215 9.10 15.14 -16.16
CA ALA A 215 8.42 16.25 -15.50
C ALA A 215 8.66 16.19 -13.99
N ASP A 216 8.66 17.35 -13.33
CA ASP A 216 8.77 17.45 -11.87
C ASP A 216 7.40 17.84 -11.26
N PRO A 217 6.69 16.90 -10.60
CA PRO A 217 5.36 17.15 -10.07
C PRO A 217 5.42 17.83 -8.69
N GLU A 218 5.85 19.08 -8.68
CA GLU A 218 6.03 19.89 -7.46
C GLU A 218 4.75 19.99 -6.62
N LEU A 219 3.56 20.03 -7.25
CA LEU A 219 2.29 20.18 -6.54
C LEU A 219 1.77 18.87 -5.96
N SER A 220 2.23 17.72 -6.44
CA SER A 220 1.90 16.40 -5.91
C SER A 220 2.90 15.87 -4.88
N PHE A 221 4.05 16.53 -4.72
CA PHE A 221 5.13 16.08 -3.84
C PHE A 221 5.21 16.88 -2.51
N GLY A 222 5.97 16.35 -1.55
CA GLY A 222 6.34 17.08 -0.32
C GLY A 222 5.21 17.23 0.71
N GLY A 223 4.18 16.39 0.64
CA GLY A 223 3.07 16.41 1.58
C GLY A 223 3.44 15.97 2.98
N SER A 224 2.63 16.40 3.95
CA SER A 224 2.59 15.79 5.28
C SER A 224 1.66 14.57 5.26
N GLY A 225 1.88 13.64 6.19
CA GLY A 225 0.95 12.54 6.43
C GLY A 225 0.91 12.14 7.89
N SER A 226 -0.15 11.43 8.26
CA SER A 226 -0.29 10.75 9.54
C SER A 226 -0.70 9.31 9.25
N SER A 227 -0.03 8.35 9.87
CA SER A 227 -0.28 6.92 9.67
C SER A 227 -0.53 6.21 11.00
N GLY A 228 -1.40 5.21 10.96
CA GLY A 228 -1.90 4.45 12.09
C GLY A 228 -2.28 3.04 11.65
N GLY A 229 -1.37 2.10 11.84
CA GLY A 229 -1.68 0.67 11.72
C GLY A 229 -1.82 0.11 10.30
N ILE A 230 -1.35 0.83 9.28
CA ILE A 230 -1.17 0.30 7.92
C ILE A 230 0.26 0.50 7.44
N GLU A 231 0.66 -0.30 6.46
CA GLU A 231 2.00 -0.24 5.88
C GLU A 231 1.97 0.46 4.52
N LEU A 232 2.52 1.67 4.50
CA LEU A 232 2.73 2.47 3.29
C LEU A 232 4.24 2.61 3.08
N GLU A 233 4.72 2.14 1.94
CA GLU A 233 6.09 2.33 1.51
C GLU A 233 6.18 3.55 0.58
N HIS A 234 7.09 4.47 0.92
CA HIS A 234 7.43 5.58 0.06
C HIS A 234 8.26 5.07 -1.11
N ILE A 235 7.77 5.27 -2.33
CA ILE A 235 8.49 4.88 -3.53
C ILE A 235 9.39 6.04 -4.00
N ARG A 236 10.64 5.73 -4.36
CA ARG A 236 11.67 6.74 -4.62
C ARG A 236 11.39 7.49 -5.92
N SER A 237 11.42 8.82 -5.90
CA SER A 237 11.51 9.58 -7.14
C SER A 237 12.87 9.29 -7.78
N LEU A 238 12.85 8.94 -9.06
CA LEU A 238 14.02 8.62 -9.88
C LEU A 238 14.10 9.62 -11.04
N GLN A 239 15.29 9.75 -11.58
CA GLN A 239 15.55 10.46 -12.84
C GLN A 239 16.00 9.47 -13.91
N LYS A 240 15.95 9.86 -15.19
CA LYS A 240 16.45 9.04 -16.32
C LYS A 240 17.88 8.51 -16.10
N GLN A 241 18.72 9.22 -15.32
CA GLN A 241 20.09 8.80 -15.01
C GLN A 241 20.22 7.71 -13.93
N ASP A 242 19.17 7.48 -13.14
CA ASP A 242 19.16 6.46 -12.07
C ASP A 242 18.82 5.06 -12.60
N ILE A 243 18.23 5.01 -13.80
CA ILE A 243 17.80 3.78 -14.45
C ILE A 243 18.82 3.28 -15.48
N GLU A 244 18.97 1.96 -15.59
CA GLU A 244 19.77 1.37 -16.66
C GLU A 244 18.99 1.40 -17.97
N VAL A 245 19.61 1.96 -19.00
CA VAL A 245 19.09 1.95 -20.37
C VAL A 245 19.81 0.84 -21.13
N PRO A 246 19.10 -0.09 -21.80
CA PRO A 246 19.73 -1.08 -22.66
C PRO A 246 20.61 -0.38 -23.70
N ILE A 247 21.84 -0.87 -23.87
CA ILE A 247 22.68 -0.45 -24.99
C ILE A 247 22.24 -1.29 -26.19
N ASP A 248 21.67 -0.63 -27.19
CA ASP A 248 21.34 -1.26 -28.49
C ASP A 248 22.59 -1.72 -29.26
#